data_AF-A0A4Z1JNC3-F1
#
_entry.id   AF-A0A4Z1JNC3-F1
#
_cell.length_a   1.000
_cell.length_b   1.000
_cell.length_c   1.000
_cell.angle_alpha   90.00
_cell.angle_beta   90.00
_cell.angle_gamma   90.00
#
_symmetry.space_group_name_H-M   'P 1'
#
loop_
_entity.id
_entity.type
_entity.pdbx_description
1 polymer ?
#
loop_
_entity_poly.entity_id
_entity_poly.type
_entity_poly.pdbx_seq_one_letter_code
_entity_poly.pdbx_strand_id
1 'polypeptide(L)'
;MRFTTPNISILLSGFFSGIAIADSSTCSSICAHNNDPGLWTDARVPSAQVDNILTNGGGCVKGSVQGHMCIAIIGSGEDVDTVAGCLEEMAAQWQSYTDNWYLWSSITCVFETSTGIISITA
;
A
#
# COMPACT_ATOMS: atom_id res chain seq x y z
N MET A 1 -24.23 -19.19 -34.92
CA MET A 1 -22.88 -19.53 -34.41
C MET A 1 -23.05 -20.29 -33.10
N ARG A 2 -22.47 -21.49 -33.01
CA ARG A 2 -22.46 -22.32 -31.79
C ARG A 2 -21.36 -21.81 -30.88
N PHE A 3 -21.68 -21.44 -29.64
CA PHE A 3 -20.69 -21.26 -28.58
C PHE A 3 -20.68 -22.54 -27.75
N THR A 4 -19.59 -23.29 -27.86
CA THR A 4 -19.29 -24.45 -27.03
C THR A 4 -18.73 -23.96 -25.71
N THR A 5 -19.49 -24.14 -24.63
CA THR A 5 -19.01 -23.95 -23.25
C THR A 5 -18.32 -25.24 -22.80
N PRO A 6 -17.06 -25.21 -22.31
CA PRO A 6 -16.52 -26.36 -21.60
C PRO A 6 -17.06 -26.38 -20.16
N ASN A 7 -17.71 -27.48 -19.80
CA ASN A 7 -17.98 -27.83 -18.41
C ASN A 7 -16.65 -28.22 -17.74
N ILE A 8 -16.15 -27.40 -16.82
CA ILE A 8 -15.05 -27.76 -15.94
C ILE A 8 -15.65 -28.06 -14.56
N SER A 9 -15.88 -29.34 -14.29
CA SER A 9 -16.13 -29.85 -12.96
C SER A 9 -14.79 -30.00 -12.24
N ILE A 10 -14.53 -29.16 -11.24
CA ILE A 10 -13.47 -29.40 -10.26
C ILE A 10 -14.13 -29.78 -8.94
N LEU A 11 -14.25 -31.08 -8.73
CA LEU A 11 -14.44 -31.68 -7.42
C LEU A 11 -13.07 -31.76 -6.76
N LEU A 12 -12.74 -30.79 -5.90
CA LEU A 12 -11.64 -30.95 -4.94
C LEU A 12 -12.13 -30.55 -3.55
N SER A 13 -12.63 -31.56 -2.85
CA SER A 13 -12.73 -31.63 -1.40
C SER A 13 -11.34 -31.46 -0.77
N GLY A 14 -11.15 -30.42 0.04
CA GLY A 14 -9.96 -30.29 0.86
C GLY A 14 -9.69 -28.87 1.32
N PHE A 15 -10.08 -28.56 2.56
CA PHE A 15 -9.32 -27.69 3.47
C PHE A 15 -8.64 -26.45 2.85
N PHE A 16 -9.45 -25.48 2.41
CA PHE A 16 -8.95 -24.11 2.33
C PHE A 16 -9.27 -23.46 3.67
N SER A 17 -8.28 -23.43 4.56
CA SER A 17 -8.18 -22.31 5.51
C SER A 17 -8.28 -21.07 4.66
N GLY A 18 -9.39 -20.35 4.76
CA GLY A 18 -9.61 -19.09 4.06
C GLY A 18 -8.55 -18.10 4.51
N ILE A 19 -7.41 -18.10 3.82
CA ILE A 19 -6.61 -16.90 3.72
C ILE A 19 -7.50 -15.98 2.91
N ALA A 20 -8.15 -15.04 3.62
CA ALA A 20 -8.64 -13.84 2.98
C ALA A 20 -7.43 -13.27 2.23
N ILE A 21 -7.43 -13.45 0.91
CA ILE A 21 -6.60 -12.62 0.06
C ILE A 21 -7.24 -11.26 0.28
N ALA A 22 -6.64 -10.44 1.15
CA ALA A 22 -6.97 -9.03 1.25
C ALA A 22 -7.03 -8.51 -0.19
N ASP A 23 -8.09 -7.77 -0.48
CA ASP A 23 -8.55 -7.50 -1.84
C ASP A 23 -7.62 -6.49 -2.53
N SER A 24 -6.37 -6.92 -2.80
CA SER A 24 -5.30 -6.11 -3.40
C SER A 24 -5.69 -5.55 -4.76
N SER A 25 -6.75 -6.10 -5.38
CA SER A 25 -7.35 -5.59 -6.60
C SER A 25 -7.91 -4.17 -6.42
N THR A 26 -8.45 -3.84 -5.25
CA THR A 26 -9.02 -2.52 -4.97
C THR A 26 -7.93 -1.49 -4.75
N CYS A 27 -6.98 -1.76 -3.85
CA CYS A 27 -5.91 -0.80 -3.56
C CYS A 27 -4.97 -0.57 -4.76
N SER A 28 -4.63 -1.62 -5.52
CA SER A 28 -3.85 -1.45 -6.75
C SER A 28 -4.58 -0.64 -7.84
N SER A 29 -5.91 -0.57 -7.81
CA SER A 29 -6.70 0.21 -8.77
C SER A 29 -6.80 1.70 -8.43
N ILE A 30 -6.64 2.06 -7.16
CA ILE A 30 -6.79 3.44 -6.67
C ILE A 30 -5.47 4.10 -6.30
N CYS A 31 -4.40 3.32 -6.21
CA CYS A 31 -3.08 3.78 -5.86
C CYS A 31 -2.14 3.77 -7.05
N ALA A 32 -1.30 4.80 -7.12
CA ALA A 32 -0.20 4.91 -8.06
C ALA A 32 1.05 5.37 -7.32
N HIS A 33 2.20 5.11 -7.93
CA HIS A 33 3.48 5.57 -7.42
C HIS A 33 4.31 6.21 -8.53
N ASN A 34 5.30 7.01 -8.16
CA ASN A 34 6.36 7.38 -9.10
C ASN A 34 7.38 6.25 -9.24
N ASN A 35 8.19 6.26 -10.30
CA ASN A 35 9.22 5.25 -10.52
C ASN A 35 10.57 5.62 -9.89
N ASP A 36 10.57 6.45 -8.84
CA ASP A 36 11.79 6.93 -8.18
C ASP A 36 11.91 6.35 -6.77
N PRO A 37 13.04 5.73 -6.41
CA PRO A 37 13.21 5.13 -5.09
C PRO A 37 13.41 6.19 -4.00
N GLY A 38 12.56 6.15 -2.98
CA GLY A 38 12.73 6.81 -1.69
C GLY A 38 13.52 5.91 -0.75
N LEU A 39 14.81 6.20 -0.58
CA LEU A 39 15.67 5.47 0.34
C LEU A 39 15.26 5.75 1.79
N TRP A 40 15.19 4.69 2.60
CA TRP A 40 14.81 4.77 3.99
C TRP A 40 15.75 3.92 4.84
N THR A 41 16.24 4.48 5.93
CA THR A 41 17.08 3.73 6.87
C THR A 41 16.73 4.15 8.29
N ASP A 42 16.03 3.24 8.96
CA ASP A 42 15.65 3.37 10.36
C ASP A 42 15.48 2.00 11.03
N ALA A 43 15.16 1.99 12.32
CA ALA A 43 14.81 0.77 13.06
C ALA A 43 13.56 0.07 12.52
N ARG A 44 12.64 0.82 11.89
CA ARG A 44 11.46 0.29 11.20
C ARG A 44 11.72 0.24 9.69
N VAL A 45 11.26 -0.83 9.05
CA VAL A 45 11.16 -0.90 7.58
C VAL A 45 10.15 0.14 7.07
N PRO A 46 10.21 0.55 5.79
CA PRO A 46 9.37 1.62 5.26
C PRO A 46 7.88 1.42 5.54
N SER A 47 7.33 0.23 5.27
CA SER A 47 5.90 -0.05 5.50
C SER A 47 5.51 0.06 6.98
N ALA A 48 6.36 -0.39 7.89
CA ALA A 48 6.11 -0.28 9.33
C ALA A 48 6.24 1.17 9.84
N GLN A 49 6.99 2.02 9.14
CA GLN A 49 6.98 3.46 9.40
C GLN A 49 5.72 4.12 8.84
N VAL A 50 5.23 3.69 7.67
CA VAL A 50 3.97 4.16 7.09
C VAL A 50 2.81 3.90 8.04
N ASP A 51 2.64 2.65 8.49
CA ASP A 51 1.63 2.27 9.50
C ASP A 51 1.73 3.15 10.77
N ASN A 52 2.96 3.37 11.26
CA ASN A 52 3.17 4.22 12.43
C ASN A 52 2.70 5.67 12.23
N ILE A 53 2.97 6.26 11.06
CA ILE A 53 2.55 7.63 10.77
C ILE A 53 1.02 7.69 10.59
N LEU A 54 0.44 6.72 9.88
CA LEU A 54 -1.00 6.62 9.67
C LEU A 54 -1.77 6.46 11.00
N THR A 55 -1.30 5.59 11.89
CA THR A 55 -1.86 5.41 13.24
C THR A 55 -1.82 6.70 14.06
N ASN A 56 -0.89 7.61 13.78
CA ASN A 56 -0.80 8.93 14.42
C ASN A 56 -1.57 10.04 13.67
N GLY A 57 -2.36 9.70 12.65
CA GLY A 57 -3.16 10.65 11.87
C GLY A 57 -2.39 11.37 10.76
N GLY A 58 -1.24 10.84 10.34
CA GLY A 58 -0.37 11.47 9.36
C GLY A 58 0.81 12.23 9.99
N GLY A 59 1.48 13.04 9.18
CA GLY A 59 2.63 13.84 9.59
C GLY A 59 3.94 13.33 9.01
N CYS A 60 5.06 13.81 9.55
CA CYS A 60 6.39 13.54 9.01
C CYS A 60 7.33 12.96 10.07
N VAL A 61 8.14 11.97 9.66
CA VAL A 61 9.17 11.34 10.47
C VAL A 61 10.47 11.29 9.68
N LYS A 62 11.60 11.50 10.36
CA LYS A 62 12.93 11.36 9.78
C LYS A 62 13.53 10.02 10.22
N GLY A 63 14.05 9.25 9.27
CA GLY A 63 14.78 8.02 9.57
C GLY A 63 16.08 8.33 10.33
N SER A 64 16.53 7.39 11.16
CA SER A 64 17.73 7.60 11.99
C SER A 64 19.01 7.80 11.18
N VAL A 65 19.09 7.27 9.96
CA VAL A 65 20.25 7.43 9.07
C VAL A 65 19.87 8.16 7.78
N GLN A 66 18.79 7.76 7.12
CA GLN A 66 18.39 8.30 5.83
C GLN A 66 16.87 8.33 5.66
N GLY A 67 16.39 9.34 4.95
CA GLY A 67 14.99 9.47 4.55
C GLY A 67 14.20 10.40 5.46
N HIS A 68 13.29 11.15 4.86
CA HIS A 68 12.26 11.92 5.53
C HIS A 68 10.92 11.55 4.90
N MET A 69 10.10 10.84 5.67
CA MET A 69 8.82 10.31 5.22
C MET A 69 7.70 11.19 5.77
N CYS A 70 6.85 11.69 4.89
CA CYS A 70 5.63 12.43 5.22
C CYS A 70 4.41 11.69 4.67
N ILE A 71 3.34 11.65 5.45
CA ILE A 71 2.03 11.15 5.01
C ILE A 71 0.98 12.21 5.29
N ALA A 72 0.17 12.49 4.28
CA ALA A 72 -1.01 13.35 4.41
C ALA A 72 -2.22 12.62 3.85
N ILE A 73 -3.35 12.75 4.54
CA ILE A 73 -4.65 12.32 4.03
C ILE A 73 -5.59 13.52 4.07
N ILE A 74 -6.23 13.78 2.94
CA ILE A 74 -7.20 14.84 2.74
C ILE A 74 -8.53 14.16 2.44
N GLY A 75 -9.58 14.49 3.20
CA GLY A 75 -10.89 13.88 3.06
C GLY A 75 -11.65 13.81 4.38
N SER A 76 -12.73 13.03 4.42
CA SER A 76 -13.49 12.77 5.65
C SER A 76 -14.26 11.45 5.56
N GLY A 77 -14.59 10.87 6.72
CA GLY A 77 -15.43 9.68 6.81
C GLY A 77 -14.71 8.40 6.37
N GLU A 78 -15.49 7.39 5.97
CA GLU A 78 -15.00 6.05 5.62
C GLU A 78 -14.05 6.03 4.41
N ASP A 79 -14.12 7.06 3.56
CA ASP A 79 -13.20 7.23 2.42
C ASP A 79 -11.75 7.44 2.88
N VAL A 80 -11.56 8.15 4.00
CA VAL A 80 -10.22 8.37 4.61
C VAL A 80 -9.65 7.05 5.12
N ASP A 81 -10.47 6.23 5.76
CA ASP A 81 -10.07 4.92 6.27
C ASP A 81 -9.69 3.99 5.11
N THR A 82 -10.46 4.03 4.01
CA THR A 82 -10.16 3.27 2.78
C THR A 82 -8.81 3.68 2.19
N VAL A 83 -8.58 4.99 2.05
CA VAL A 83 -7.31 5.52 1.54
C VAL A 83 -6.13 5.17 2.46
N ALA A 84 -6.31 5.29 3.78
CA ALA A 84 -5.27 4.96 4.75
C ALA A 84 -4.88 3.48 4.68
N GLY A 85 -5.87 2.57 4.65
CA GLY A 85 -5.64 1.14 4.52
C GLY A 85 -4.93 0.79 3.22
N CYS A 86 -5.29 1.44 2.10
CA CYS A 86 -4.60 1.21 0.85
C CYS A 86 -3.17 1.77 0.81
N LEU A 87 -2.89 2.91 1.45
CA LEU A 87 -1.51 3.39 1.58
C LEU A 87 -0.64 2.40 2.38
N GLU A 88 -1.16 1.83 3.46
CA GLU A 88 -0.48 0.83 4.26
C GLU A 88 -0.21 -0.45 3.45
N GLU A 89 -1.24 -0.97 2.78
CA GLU A 89 -1.16 -2.18 1.96
C GLU A 89 -0.16 -1.99 0.81
N MET A 90 -0.27 -0.89 0.07
CA MET A 90 0.64 -0.63 -1.06
C MET A 90 2.07 -0.37 -0.58
N ALA A 91 2.27 0.27 0.57
CA ALA A 91 3.60 0.42 1.15
C ALA A 91 4.23 -0.93 1.50
N ALA A 92 3.44 -1.88 2.03
CA ALA A 92 3.91 -3.23 2.31
C ALA A 92 4.23 -4.03 1.04
N GLN A 93 3.44 -3.86 -0.02
CA GLN A 93 3.64 -4.55 -1.30
C GLN A 93 4.80 -3.97 -2.14
N TRP A 94 4.99 -2.65 -2.09
CA TRP A 94 5.92 -1.94 -2.96
C TRP A 94 7.25 -1.58 -2.32
N GLN A 95 7.41 -1.77 -1.01
CA GLN A 95 8.74 -1.71 -0.42
C GLN A 95 9.60 -2.86 -0.93
N SER A 96 10.90 -2.64 -1.00
CA SER A 96 11.84 -3.68 -1.36
C SER A 96 13.21 -3.40 -0.75
N TYR A 97 14.04 -4.43 -0.76
CA TYR A 97 15.37 -4.43 -0.19
C TYR A 97 16.37 -4.97 -1.20
N THR A 98 17.40 -4.18 -1.48
CA THR A 98 18.57 -4.62 -2.24
C THR A 98 19.81 -4.48 -1.36
N ASP A 99 20.27 -3.24 -1.19
CA ASP A 99 21.35 -2.85 -0.27
C ASP A 99 20.84 -1.97 0.88
N ASN A 100 19.74 -1.25 0.64
CA ASN A 100 18.99 -0.47 1.62
C ASN A 100 17.51 -0.74 1.42
N TRP A 101 16.72 -0.46 2.46
CA TRP A 101 15.28 -0.40 2.31
C TRP A 101 14.90 0.79 1.43
N TYR A 102 14.00 0.53 0.49
CA TYR A 102 13.38 1.59 -0.29
C TYR A 102 11.89 1.33 -0.44
N LEU A 103 11.17 2.42 -0.63
CA LEU A 103 9.80 2.47 -1.09
C LEU A 103 9.77 3.47 -2.25
N TRP A 104 8.72 3.50 -3.06
CA TRP A 104 8.56 4.60 -4.00
C TRP A 104 8.50 5.93 -3.25
N SER A 105 9.24 6.92 -3.75
CA SER A 105 9.39 8.23 -3.09
C SER A 105 8.09 9.04 -3.11
N SER A 106 7.14 8.69 -3.98
CA SER A 106 5.77 9.17 -3.91
C SER A 106 4.80 8.04 -4.20
N ILE A 107 3.84 7.85 -3.29
CA ILE A 107 2.67 6.98 -3.48
C ILE A 107 1.44 7.83 -3.25
N THR A 108 0.48 7.77 -4.16
CA THR A 108 -0.80 8.49 -4.05
C THR A 108 -1.94 7.50 -4.21
N CYS A 109 -2.89 7.50 -3.29
CA CYS A 109 -4.14 6.75 -3.38
C CYS A 109 -5.32 7.71 -3.40
N VAL A 110 -6.27 7.51 -4.31
CA VAL A 110 -7.46 8.37 -4.44
C VAL A 110 -8.71 7.50 -4.47
N PHE A 111 -9.59 7.69 -3.49
CA PHE A 111 -10.88 7.01 -3.42
C PHE A 111 -11.98 8.03 -3.20
N GLU A 112 -12.93 8.08 -4.14
CA GLU A 112 -14.03 9.06 -4.16
C GLU A 112 -13.53 10.50 -3.96
N THR A 113 -13.75 11.08 -2.77
CA THR A 113 -13.34 12.46 -2.43
C THR A 113 -12.08 12.55 -1.58
N SER A 114 -11.53 11.40 -1.17
CA SER A 114 -10.36 11.35 -0.30
C SER A 114 -9.08 11.04 -1.08
N THR A 115 -7.99 11.64 -0.64
CA THR A 115 -6.65 11.47 -1.24
C THR A 115 -5.63 11.27 -0.14
N GLY A 116 -4.78 10.27 -0.30
CA GLY A 116 -3.68 9.96 0.60
C GLY A 116 -2.37 9.97 -0.17
N ILE A 117 -1.33 10.55 0.44
CA ILE A 117 -0.01 10.67 -0.18
C ILE A 117 1.05 10.25 0.82
N ILE A 118 1.94 9.34 0.41
CA ILE A 118 3.24 9.12 1.04
C ILE A 118 4.28 9.88 0.20
N SER A 119 5.19 10.57 0.87
CA SER A 119 6.34 11.23 0.26
C SER A 119 7.60 10.87 1.04
N ILE A 120 8.67 10.45 0.36
CA ILE A 120 9.99 10.21 0.95
C ILE A 120 11.03 11.06 0.22
N THR A 121 11.76 11.88 0.96
CA THR A 121 12.91 12.64 0.44
C THR A 121 14.20 12.17 1.11
N ALA A 122 15.32 12.19 0.38
CA ALA A 122 16.65 11.85 0.91
C ALA A 122 17.23 12.94 1.81
#